data_AF-A0AAV7V9T2-F1
#
_entry.id   AF-A0AAV7V9T2-F1
#
_cell.length_a   1.000
_cell.length_b   1.000
_cell.length_c   1.000
_cell.angle_alpha   90.00
_cell.angle_beta   90.00
_cell.angle_gamma   90.00
#
_symmetry.space_group_name_H-M   'P 1'
#
loop_
_entity.id
_entity.type
_entity.pdbx_description
1 polymer ?
#
loop_
_entity_poly.entity_id
_entity_poly.type
_entity_poly.pdbx_seq_one_letter_code
_entity_poly.pdbx_strand_id
1 'polypeptide(L)'
;MPFDKTTELLITLDVESLYTNIPQEATLKCLTSDPTIVIKWANKGGATVILPQKMYKDECLRLLGNTQHYKRLSRDPTPEIQEEIAFLVSRGSENNWLTKEEAAFLIQTNPKVPYFYILTKVHKGKIPPPGRPIVSGIGSVLEPLSQFCDFLLQPLVKQFLTYLKDTTDILVLLETMPFDKTTELLITLDVESLYTNIPQEATLDVICDQLERTRGGSRTPPEFILDLAHLALTRNFFELEKTFYLQIHGTSMGSTFAPSLACLYVDSLHYINDILLIWSGTKREAQAFAYCLNTSNPCLKFTMTKGNNQLPFLDLLIHEKN
;
A
#
# COMPACT_ATOMS: atom_id res chain seq x y z
N MET A 1 9.63 -30.97 32.55
CA MET A 1 10.44 -30.83 31.31
C MET A 1 10.49 -29.34 30.98
N PRO A 2 11.66 -28.78 30.67
CA PRO A 2 11.78 -27.36 30.37
C PRO A 2 11.09 -27.09 29.03
N PHE A 3 10.11 -26.19 29.03
CA PHE A 3 9.48 -25.68 27.82
C PHE A 3 10.54 -24.90 27.03
N ASP A 4 10.86 -25.38 25.84
CA ASP A 4 11.71 -24.70 24.86
C ASP A 4 10.95 -23.46 24.36
N LYS A 5 11.29 -22.29 24.93
CA LYS A 5 10.59 -21.01 24.76
C LYS A 5 10.74 -20.37 23.37
N THR A 6 11.31 -21.07 22.40
CA THR A 6 11.76 -20.46 21.14
C THR A 6 10.78 -20.65 19.99
N THR A 7 9.79 -21.55 20.11
CA THR A 7 8.99 -22.00 18.95
C THR A 7 7.47 -21.80 19.11
N GLU A 8 6.96 -21.48 20.29
CA GLU A 8 5.52 -21.40 20.56
C GLU A 8 5.10 -20.03 21.12
N LEU A 9 5.02 -19.00 20.28
CA LEU A 9 4.19 -17.83 20.61
C LEU A 9 3.82 -17.06 19.33
N LEU A 10 3.09 -17.73 18.43
CA LEU A 10 2.15 -17.03 17.56
C LEU A 10 0.77 -17.24 18.17
N ILE A 11 0.42 -16.37 19.11
CA ILE A 11 -0.92 -16.33 19.67
C ILE A 11 -1.67 -15.24 18.92
N THR A 12 -2.54 -15.63 17.98
CA THR A 12 -3.73 -14.84 17.69
C THR A 12 -4.59 -14.91 18.93
N LEU A 13 -4.60 -13.84 19.73
CA LEU A 13 -5.46 -13.78 20.91
C LEU A 13 -6.90 -13.65 20.43
N ASP A 14 -7.64 -14.76 20.48
CA ASP A 14 -9.04 -14.71 20.84
C ASP A 14 -9.06 -14.64 22.38
N VAL A 15 -9.37 -13.45 22.91
CA VAL A 15 -9.04 -13.01 24.28
C VAL A 15 -9.70 -13.87 25.38
N GLU A 16 -10.58 -14.80 25.02
CA GLU A 16 -11.31 -15.65 25.97
C GLU A 16 -10.51 -16.86 26.50
N SER A 17 -9.45 -17.33 25.82
CA SER A 17 -8.95 -18.70 26.07
C SER A 17 -7.63 -18.85 26.86
N LEU A 18 -6.86 -17.78 27.14
CA LEU A 18 -5.47 -17.93 27.59
C LEU A 18 -5.10 -17.41 29.00
N TYR A 19 -6.00 -16.73 29.71
CA TYR A 19 -5.71 -16.25 31.08
C TYR A 19 -6.95 -16.33 31.97
N THR A 20 -7.29 -17.53 32.44
CA THR A 20 -8.48 -17.78 33.26
C THR A 20 -8.38 -17.31 34.72
N ASN A 21 -7.30 -16.65 35.16
CA ASN A 21 -7.14 -16.23 36.56
C ASN A 21 -6.38 -14.91 36.81
N ILE A 22 -6.14 -14.09 35.78
CA ILE A 22 -5.54 -12.75 35.96
C ILE A 22 -6.54 -11.71 35.41
N PRO A 23 -6.86 -10.63 36.15
CA PRO A 23 -7.72 -9.57 35.62
C PRO A 23 -7.19 -9.10 34.26
N GLN A 24 -8.04 -9.02 33.25
CA GLN A 24 -7.64 -8.70 31.87
C GLN A 24 -6.78 -7.42 31.78
N GLU A 25 -7.07 -6.41 32.61
CA GLU A 25 -6.29 -5.18 32.71
C GLU A 25 -4.85 -5.40 33.25
N ALA A 26 -4.67 -6.29 34.21
CA ALA A 26 -3.35 -6.61 34.76
C ALA A 26 -2.52 -7.42 33.75
N THR A 27 -3.16 -8.36 33.03
CA THR A 27 -2.53 -9.10 31.93
C THR A 27 -2.10 -8.18 30.79
N LEU A 28 -2.96 -7.25 30.38
CA LEU A 28 -2.65 -6.27 29.35
C LEU A 28 -1.49 -5.35 29.77
N LYS A 29 -1.46 -4.88 31.02
CA LYS A 29 -0.34 -4.08 31.55
C LYS A 29 0.97 -4.86 31.58
N CYS A 30 0.95 -6.14 31.95
CA CYS A 30 2.13 -7.00 31.91
C CYS A 30 2.62 -7.22 30.48
N LEU A 31 1.72 -7.50 29.54
CA LEU A 31 2.09 -7.71 28.13
C LEU A 31 2.60 -6.44 27.46
N THR A 32 2.04 -5.26 27.76
CA THR A 32 2.53 -4.00 27.19
C THR A 32 3.87 -3.54 27.77
N SER A 33 4.26 -4.05 28.95
CA SER A 33 5.53 -3.70 29.59
C SER A 33 6.66 -4.70 29.32
N ASP A 34 6.36 -5.86 28.70
CA ASP A 34 7.37 -6.85 28.35
C ASP A 34 8.13 -6.41 27.08
N PRO A 35 9.44 -6.08 27.19
CA PRO A 35 10.23 -5.64 26.04
C PRO A 35 10.51 -6.78 25.05
N THR A 36 10.33 -8.04 25.44
CA THR A 36 10.65 -9.21 24.60
C THR A 36 9.59 -9.52 23.56
N ILE A 37 8.42 -8.86 23.63
CA ILE A 37 7.30 -9.04 22.71
C ILE A 37 6.90 -7.73 22.03
N VAL A 38 6.24 -7.87 20.89
CA VAL A 38 5.66 -6.77 20.12
C VAL A 38 4.20 -7.09 19.86
N ILE A 39 3.32 -6.14 20.18
CA ILE A 39 1.88 -6.21 19.94
C ILE A 39 1.55 -5.35 18.72
N LYS A 40 1.03 -5.98 17.66
CA LYS A 40 0.67 -5.31 16.41
C LYS A 40 -0.65 -5.84 15.86
N TRP A 41 -1.29 -5.04 15.03
CA TRP A 41 -2.46 -5.47 14.28
C TRP A 41 -2.08 -6.44 13.16
N ALA A 42 -2.93 -7.44 12.95
CA ALA A 42 -2.90 -8.29 11.78
C ALA A 42 -3.27 -7.46 10.54
N ASN A 43 -2.68 -7.81 9.40
CA ASN A 43 -2.98 -7.14 8.13
C ASN A 43 -4.42 -7.39 7.63
N LYS A 44 -5.07 -8.50 8.03
CA LYS A 44 -6.45 -8.84 7.67
C LYS A 44 -7.15 -9.48 8.87
N GLY A 45 -8.46 -9.30 8.97
CA GLY A 45 -9.31 -9.94 9.98
C GLY A 45 -9.32 -9.27 11.35
N GLY A 46 -8.77 -8.05 11.50
CA GLY A 46 -8.87 -7.25 12.72
C GLY A 46 -8.18 -7.83 13.96
N ALA A 47 -7.46 -8.95 13.84
CA ALA A 47 -6.85 -9.62 14.97
C ALA A 47 -5.65 -8.84 15.55
N THR A 48 -5.45 -8.96 16.86
CA THR A 48 -4.21 -8.53 17.52
C THR A 48 -3.20 -9.69 17.53
N VAL A 49 -1.96 -9.40 17.16
CA VAL A 49 -0.88 -10.39 17.06
C VAL A 49 0.22 -10.03 18.03
N ILE A 50 0.56 -11.00 18.88
CA ILE A 50 1.73 -10.94 19.76
C ILE A 50 2.85 -11.74 19.09
N LEU A 51 4.00 -11.10 18.90
CA LEU A 51 5.20 -11.72 18.34
C LEU A 51 6.40 -11.50 19.26
N PRO A 52 7.37 -12.43 19.28
CA PRO A 52 8.69 -12.13 19.83
C PRO A 52 9.31 -10.91 19.13
N GLN A 53 9.86 -9.96 19.90
CA GLN A 53 10.45 -8.74 19.37
C GLN A 53 11.56 -9.04 18.36
N LYS A 54 12.36 -10.09 18.61
CA LYS A 54 13.38 -10.56 17.67
C LYS A 54 12.78 -10.96 16.32
N MET A 55 11.69 -11.72 16.31
CA MET A 55 11.02 -12.15 15.08
C MET A 55 10.48 -10.96 14.28
N TYR A 56 9.87 -10.00 14.98
CA TYR A 56 9.39 -8.76 14.36
C TYR A 56 10.54 -7.98 13.70
N LYS A 57 11.63 -7.81 14.44
CA LYS A 57 12.82 -7.07 13.99
C LYS A 57 13.50 -7.76 12.81
N ASP A 58 13.67 -9.08 12.87
CA ASP A 58 14.28 -9.86 11.79
C ASP A 58 13.47 -9.72 10.49
N GLU A 59 12.13 -9.70 10.57
CA GLU A 59 11.28 -9.47 9.40
C GLU A 59 11.37 -8.04 8.85
N CYS A 60 11.42 -7.03 9.72
CA CYS A 60 11.67 -5.65 9.31
C CYS A 60 13.01 -5.52 8.57
N LEU A 61 14.08 -6.09 9.13
CA LEU A 61 15.41 -6.05 8.53
C LEU A 61 15.49 -6.87 7.24
N ARG A 62 14.76 -7.99 7.14
CA ARG A 62 14.65 -8.77 5.91
C ARG A 62 14.01 -7.96 4.78
N LEU A 63 12.94 -7.20 5.07
CA LEU A 63 12.29 -6.32 4.10
C LEU A 63 13.20 -5.17 3.67
N LEU A 64 13.78 -4.45 4.64
CA LEU A 64 14.67 -3.30 4.38
C LEU A 64 16.05 -3.71 3.82
N GLY A 65 16.41 -4.98 3.95
CA GLY A 65 17.62 -5.56 3.35
C GLY A 65 17.54 -5.72 1.82
N ASN A 66 16.37 -5.50 1.21
CA ASN A 66 16.25 -5.48 -0.24
C ASN A 66 16.84 -4.20 -0.83
N THR A 67 18.09 -4.29 -1.31
CA THR A 67 18.85 -3.17 -1.88
C THR A 67 18.32 -2.66 -3.22
N GLN A 68 17.38 -3.36 -3.86
CA GLN A 68 16.68 -2.85 -5.05
C GLN A 68 15.59 -1.85 -4.68
N HIS A 69 15.03 -1.94 -3.48
CA HIS A 69 13.93 -1.09 -3.02
C HIS A 69 14.36 -0.04 -1.99
N TYR A 70 15.37 -0.35 -1.17
CA TYR A 70 15.76 0.48 -0.04
C TYR A 70 17.25 0.77 -0.02
N LYS A 71 17.57 2.00 0.37
CA LYS A 71 18.94 2.47 0.60
C LYS A 71 19.05 3.03 2.02
N ARG A 72 20.02 2.56 2.79
CA ARG A 72 20.33 3.14 4.10
C ARG A 72 20.92 4.56 3.93
N LEU A 73 20.49 5.48 4.76
CA LEU A 73 21.01 6.85 4.84
C LEU A 73 21.92 7.00 6.07
N SER A 74 22.90 7.91 5.96
CA SER A 74 23.86 8.20 7.03
C SER A 74 23.36 9.23 8.04
N ARG A 75 22.36 10.05 7.65
CA ARG A 75 21.76 11.10 8.47
C ARG A 75 20.29 11.30 8.13
N ASP A 76 19.60 12.05 8.97
CA ASP A 76 18.25 12.53 8.73
C ASP A 76 18.25 13.51 7.53
N PRO A 77 17.52 13.23 6.44
CA PRO A 77 17.44 14.11 5.26
C PRO A 77 16.35 15.18 5.36
N THR A 78 15.67 15.31 6.52
CA THR A 78 14.54 16.23 6.68
C THR A 78 14.86 17.68 6.29
N PRO A 79 15.97 18.30 6.74
CA PRO A 79 16.28 19.68 6.38
C PRO A 79 16.46 19.89 4.88
N GLU A 80 17.17 18.98 4.20
CA GLU A 80 17.39 19.05 2.75
C GLU A 80 16.07 18.94 1.98
N ILE A 81 15.17 18.06 2.42
CA ILE A 81 13.85 17.91 1.80
C ILE A 81 12.98 19.16 2.06
N GLN A 82 13.05 19.77 3.24
CA GLN A 82 12.33 21.03 3.51
C GLN A 82 12.79 22.15 2.57
N GLU A 83 14.09 22.27 2.30
CA GLU A 83 14.63 23.25 1.35
C GLU A 83 14.16 22.98 -0.09
N GLU A 84 14.17 21.72 -0.53
CA GLU A 84 13.66 21.31 -1.85
C GLU A 84 12.17 21.64 -2.01
N ILE A 85 11.35 21.35 -0.99
CA ILE A 85 9.91 21.71 -0.99
C ILE A 85 9.74 23.23 -1.00
N ALA A 86 10.46 23.97 -0.16
CA ALA A 86 10.36 25.41 -0.08
C ALA A 86 10.68 26.07 -1.43
N PHE A 87 11.71 25.58 -2.13
CA PHE A 87 12.05 26.04 -3.47
C PHE A 87 10.90 25.82 -4.48
N LEU A 88 10.31 24.63 -4.50
CA LEU A 88 9.17 24.34 -5.37
C LEU A 88 7.95 25.21 -5.03
N VAL A 89 7.65 25.38 -3.74
CA VAL A 89 6.54 26.22 -3.28
C VAL A 89 6.75 27.67 -3.69
N SER A 90 7.93 28.24 -3.48
CA SER A 90 8.27 29.61 -3.91
C SER A 90 8.08 29.79 -5.41
N ARG A 91 8.62 28.87 -6.23
CA ARG A 91 8.44 28.89 -7.68
C ARG A 91 6.96 28.81 -8.06
N GLY A 92 6.19 27.94 -7.41
CA GLY A 92 4.75 27.80 -7.64
C GLY A 92 3.96 29.07 -7.28
N SER A 93 4.31 29.72 -6.16
CA SER A 93 3.68 30.99 -5.74
C SER A 93 4.01 32.15 -6.68
N GLU A 94 5.28 32.31 -7.08
CA GLU A 94 5.71 33.39 -7.99
C GLU A 94 5.02 33.34 -9.36
N ASN A 95 4.76 32.13 -9.85
CA ASN A 95 4.07 31.91 -11.11
C ASN A 95 2.53 31.85 -10.97
N ASN A 96 1.98 32.09 -9.77
CA ASN A 96 0.55 31.96 -9.44
C ASN A 96 -0.02 30.54 -9.64
N TRP A 97 0.83 29.51 -9.69
CA TRP A 97 0.47 28.10 -9.75
C TRP A 97 0.08 27.51 -8.40
N LEU A 98 0.33 28.23 -7.30
CA LEU A 98 -0.24 27.93 -5.98
C LEU A 98 -1.04 29.12 -5.43
N THR A 99 -2.16 28.86 -4.74
CA THR A 99 -2.79 29.87 -3.88
C THR A 99 -1.94 30.09 -2.63
N LYS A 100 -2.24 31.15 -1.87
CA LYS A 100 -1.55 31.40 -0.60
C LYS A 100 -1.80 30.26 0.41
N GLU A 101 -3.01 29.72 0.42
CA GLU A 101 -3.43 28.64 1.30
C GLU A 101 -2.75 27.32 0.92
N GLU A 102 -2.67 27.00 -0.37
CA GLU A 102 -1.96 25.81 -0.86
C GLU A 102 -0.45 25.90 -0.57
N ALA A 103 0.15 27.06 -0.82
CA ALA A 103 1.57 27.30 -0.52
C ALA A 103 1.85 27.14 0.98
N ALA A 104 1.00 27.70 1.84
CA ALA A 104 1.12 27.55 3.29
C ALA A 104 0.92 26.10 3.73
N PHE A 105 -0.04 25.38 3.12
CA PHE A 105 -0.30 23.97 3.41
C PHE A 105 0.90 23.07 3.09
N LEU A 106 1.59 23.32 1.97
CA LEU A 106 2.74 22.52 1.54
C LEU A 106 3.96 22.66 2.45
N ILE A 107 4.05 23.71 3.26
CA ILE A 107 5.18 23.96 4.16
C ILE A 107 4.89 23.37 5.56
N GLN A 108 5.51 22.22 5.84
CA GLN A 108 5.55 21.66 7.19
C GLN A 108 6.67 22.32 8.01
N THR A 109 6.29 23.08 9.05
CA THR A 109 7.23 23.86 9.87
C THR A 109 8.00 23.00 10.88
N ASN A 110 7.34 22.00 11.47
CA ASN A 110 7.93 21.13 12.48
C ASN A 110 7.69 19.66 12.12
N PRO A 111 8.36 19.16 11.06
CA PRO A 111 8.14 17.82 10.56
C PRO A 111 8.59 16.77 11.58
N LYS A 112 7.77 15.73 11.72
CA LYS A 112 8.17 14.49 12.39
C LYS A 112 8.91 13.59 11.41
N VAL A 113 9.88 12.85 11.92
CA VAL A 113 10.51 11.79 11.14
C VAL A 113 9.47 10.69 10.88
N PRO A 114 9.18 10.35 9.61
CA PRO A 114 8.29 9.24 9.29
C PRO A 114 8.92 7.92 9.76
N TYR A 115 8.11 6.99 10.27
CA TYR A 115 8.61 5.74 10.84
C TYR A 115 8.05 4.50 10.15
N PHE A 116 8.86 3.46 10.09
CA PHE A 116 8.52 2.18 9.49
C PHE A 116 7.95 1.21 10.52
N TYR A 117 6.95 0.44 10.12
CA TYR A 117 6.45 -0.69 10.88
C TYR A 117 5.83 -1.74 9.93
N ILE A 118 5.68 -2.97 10.41
CA ILE A 118 4.99 -4.03 9.68
C ILE A 118 3.65 -4.40 10.30
N LEU A 119 2.68 -4.73 9.45
CA LEU A 119 1.45 -5.45 9.80
C LEU A 119 1.61 -6.94 9.45
N THR A 120 1.21 -7.84 10.33
CA THR A 120 1.52 -9.27 10.19
C THR A 120 0.49 -9.99 9.31
N LYS A 121 0.93 -10.73 8.29
CA LYS A 121 0.06 -11.48 7.37
C LYS A 121 -0.21 -12.89 7.89
N VAL A 122 -0.83 -13.01 9.06
CA VAL A 122 -1.11 -14.31 9.72
C VAL A 122 -1.94 -15.28 8.86
N HIS A 123 -2.85 -14.75 8.03
CA HIS A 123 -3.67 -15.52 7.07
C HIS A 123 -2.88 -16.29 6.00
N LYS A 124 -1.55 -16.07 5.88
CA LYS A 124 -0.69 -16.80 4.94
C LYS A 124 -0.19 -18.14 5.50
N GLY A 125 -0.43 -18.45 6.79
CA GLY A 125 -0.08 -19.75 7.38
C GLY A 125 1.43 -20.05 7.41
N LYS A 126 2.29 -19.03 7.36
CA LYS A 126 3.76 -19.16 7.40
C LYS A 126 4.29 -18.70 8.76
N ILE A 127 5.37 -19.34 9.23
CA ILE A 127 6.08 -18.97 10.45
C ILE A 127 7.56 -18.75 10.10
N PRO A 128 8.13 -17.54 10.33
CA PRO A 128 7.44 -16.34 10.80
C PRO A 128 6.42 -15.80 9.77
N PRO A 129 5.34 -15.14 10.22
CA PRO A 129 4.34 -14.57 9.33
C PRO A 129 4.95 -13.41 8.54
N PRO A 130 4.74 -13.34 7.21
CA PRO A 130 5.27 -12.24 6.40
C PRO A 130 4.72 -10.89 6.88
N GLY A 131 5.58 -9.87 6.88
CA GLY A 131 5.20 -8.49 7.16
C GLY A 131 4.63 -7.79 5.92
N ARG A 132 3.65 -6.90 6.12
CA ARG A 132 3.33 -5.82 5.18
C ARG A 132 4.05 -4.56 5.64
N PRO A 133 5.01 -4.04 4.88
CA PRO A 133 5.70 -2.79 5.23
C PRO A 133 4.71 -1.63 5.17
N ILE A 134 4.72 -0.76 6.18
CA ILE A 134 3.98 0.49 6.23
C ILE A 134 4.92 1.59 6.72
N VAL A 135 4.84 2.76 6.10
CA VAL A 135 5.48 3.99 6.55
C VAL A 135 4.39 4.91 7.10
N SER A 136 4.49 5.28 8.37
CA SER A 136 3.63 6.33 8.93
C SER A 136 4.25 7.69 8.61
N GLY A 137 3.65 8.39 7.65
CA GLY A 137 4.05 9.74 7.26
C GLY A 137 3.36 10.86 8.04
N ILE A 138 2.53 10.56 9.05
CA ILE A 138 1.68 11.57 9.70
C ILE A 138 2.54 12.63 10.41
N GLY A 139 2.33 13.89 10.03
CA GLY A 139 3.09 15.05 10.47
C GLY A 139 4.50 15.15 9.86
N SER A 140 4.83 14.33 8.85
CA SER A 140 6.16 14.35 8.23
C SER A 140 6.29 15.44 7.17
N VAL A 141 7.54 15.70 6.76
CA VAL A 141 7.87 16.72 5.75
C VAL A 141 7.20 16.49 4.40
N LEU A 142 6.96 15.23 4.01
CA LEU A 142 6.34 14.88 2.72
C LEU A 142 4.81 14.70 2.80
N GLU A 143 4.21 14.70 3.99
CA GLU A 143 2.76 14.45 4.13
C GLU A 143 1.91 15.47 3.37
N PRO A 144 2.08 16.80 3.54
CA PRO A 144 1.24 17.76 2.83
C PRO A 144 1.43 17.67 1.32
N LEU A 145 2.67 17.46 0.88
CA LEU A 145 3.00 17.30 -0.53
C LEU A 145 2.34 16.05 -1.13
N SER A 146 2.33 14.93 -0.40
CA SER A 146 1.60 13.73 -0.82
C SER A 146 0.08 13.96 -0.87
N GLN A 147 -0.50 14.62 0.13
CA GLN A 147 -1.93 14.95 0.15
C GLN A 147 -2.31 15.87 -1.02
N PHE A 148 -1.47 16.86 -1.33
CA PHE A 148 -1.71 17.77 -2.43
C PHE A 148 -1.58 17.08 -3.80
N CYS A 149 -0.57 16.21 -3.98
CA CYS A 149 -0.47 15.40 -5.19
C CYS A 149 -1.70 14.51 -5.36
N ASP A 150 -2.17 13.85 -4.30
CA ASP A 150 -3.40 13.05 -4.36
C ASP A 150 -4.60 13.91 -4.79
N PHE A 151 -4.79 15.06 -4.17
CA PHE A 151 -5.87 15.99 -4.53
C PHE A 151 -5.88 16.36 -6.02
N LEU A 152 -4.71 16.58 -6.61
CA LEU A 152 -4.57 16.92 -8.03
C LEU A 152 -4.75 15.72 -8.97
N LEU A 153 -4.39 14.51 -8.54
CA LEU A 153 -4.44 13.30 -9.36
C LEU A 153 -5.78 12.56 -9.28
N GLN A 154 -6.51 12.68 -8.16
CA GLN A 154 -7.80 12.03 -7.94
C GLN A 154 -8.85 12.30 -9.05
N PRO A 155 -8.98 13.53 -9.61
CA PRO A 155 -9.86 13.78 -10.73
C PRO A 155 -9.54 12.96 -11.99
N LEU A 156 -8.27 12.59 -12.21
CA LEU A 156 -7.86 11.74 -13.33
C LEU A 156 -8.29 10.29 -13.08
N VAL A 157 -8.01 9.80 -11.87
CA VAL A 157 -8.35 8.42 -11.45
C VAL A 157 -9.85 8.16 -11.56
N LYS A 158 -10.69 9.14 -11.21
CA LYS A 158 -12.15 9.03 -11.25
C LYS A 158 -12.75 9.03 -12.65
N GLN A 159 -11.96 9.31 -13.69
CA GLN A 159 -12.42 9.25 -15.08
C GLN A 159 -12.31 7.85 -15.67
N PHE A 160 -11.59 6.94 -15.02
CA PHE A 160 -11.43 5.58 -15.51
C PHE A 160 -12.76 4.82 -15.47
N LEU A 161 -13.07 4.13 -16.58
CA LEU A 161 -14.28 3.29 -16.68
C LEU A 161 -14.31 2.17 -15.64
N THR A 162 -13.13 1.75 -15.20
CA THR A 162 -12.89 0.67 -14.23
C THR A 162 -12.84 1.17 -12.79
N TYR A 163 -13.01 2.48 -12.55
CA TYR A 163 -13.00 3.05 -11.21
C TYR A 163 -14.18 2.53 -10.39
N LEU A 164 -13.87 1.87 -9.29
CA LEU A 164 -14.84 1.44 -8.28
C LEU A 164 -14.76 2.40 -7.10
N LYS A 165 -15.88 3.04 -6.75
CA LYS A 165 -15.89 4.03 -5.66
C LYS A 165 -15.79 3.36 -4.31
N ASP A 166 -16.59 2.32 -4.09
CA ASP A 166 -16.66 1.58 -2.84
C ASP A 166 -17.27 0.18 -3.05
N THR A 167 -17.33 -0.59 -1.96
CA THR A 167 -17.85 -1.96 -1.95
C THR A 167 -19.30 -2.05 -2.44
N THR A 168 -20.10 -0.99 -2.30
CA THR A 168 -21.50 -0.97 -2.76
C THR A 168 -21.59 -1.05 -4.28
N ASP A 169 -20.70 -0.36 -5.00
CA ASP A 169 -20.67 -0.40 -6.47
C ASP A 169 -20.44 -1.83 -6.97
N ILE A 170 -19.55 -2.57 -6.28
CA ILE A 170 -19.25 -3.97 -6.61
C ILE A 170 -20.45 -4.87 -6.32
N LEU A 171 -21.14 -4.66 -5.20
CA LEU A 171 -22.33 -5.44 -4.87
C LEU A 171 -23.42 -5.29 -5.93
N VAL A 172 -23.70 -4.05 -6.35
CA VAL A 172 -24.67 -3.77 -7.43
C VAL A 172 -24.26 -4.45 -8.74
N LEU A 173 -22.97 -4.40 -9.08
CA LEU A 173 -22.44 -5.04 -10.27
C LEU A 173 -22.59 -6.57 -10.21
N LEU A 174 -22.28 -7.19 -9.07
CA LEU A 174 -22.37 -8.63 -8.88
C LEU A 174 -23.80 -9.15 -8.85
N GLU A 175 -24.75 -8.37 -8.31
CA GLU A 175 -26.17 -8.76 -8.27
C GLU A 175 -26.83 -8.68 -9.65
N THR A 176 -26.30 -7.86 -10.55
CA THR A 176 -26.88 -7.64 -11.89
C THR A 176 -26.20 -8.44 -13.00
N MET A 177 -24.98 -8.93 -12.78
CA MET A 177 -24.27 -9.74 -13.76
C MET A 177 -24.77 -11.19 -13.79
N PRO A 178 -25.16 -11.73 -14.98
CA PRO A 178 -25.47 -13.13 -15.11
C PRO A 178 -24.21 -13.96 -14.86
N PHE A 179 -24.37 -15.07 -14.13
CA PHE A 179 -23.29 -16.02 -13.85
C PHE A 179 -23.84 -17.43 -13.93
N ASP A 180 -23.26 -18.26 -14.80
CA ASP A 180 -23.56 -19.68 -14.89
C ASP A 180 -22.37 -20.50 -14.39
N LYS A 181 -22.49 -20.99 -13.17
CA LYS A 181 -21.48 -21.83 -12.51
C LYS A 181 -21.13 -23.12 -13.27
N THR A 182 -21.97 -23.56 -14.20
CA THR A 182 -21.72 -24.78 -14.99
C THR A 182 -20.80 -24.54 -16.18
N THR A 183 -20.78 -23.32 -16.71
CA THR A 183 -19.98 -22.95 -17.89
C THR A 183 -18.90 -21.91 -17.58
N GLU A 184 -19.02 -21.20 -16.46
CA GLU A 184 -18.18 -20.06 -16.12
C GLU A 184 -17.42 -20.27 -14.81
N LEU A 185 -16.25 -19.66 -14.73
CA LEU A 185 -15.36 -19.69 -13.57
C LEU A 185 -15.27 -18.29 -12.96
N LEU A 186 -15.44 -18.21 -11.64
CA LEU A 186 -15.13 -17.01 -10.90
C LEU A 186 -13.65 -17.01 -10.49
N ILE A 187 -12.90 -16.00 -10.91
CA ILE A 187 -11.44 -15.91 -10.75
C ILE A 187 -11.06 -14.52 -10.24
N THR A 188 -10.09 -14.44 -9.34
CA THR A 188 -9.43 -13.18 -9.00
C THR A 188 -7.98 -13.17 -9.43
N LEU A 189 -7.48 -11.98 -9.82
CA LEU A 189 -6.06 -11.70 -10.00
C LEU A 189 -5.68 -10.57 -9.05
N ASP A 190 -4.62 -10.81 -8.26
CA ASP A 190 -4.04 -9.85 -7.32
C ASP A 190 -2.61 -9.51 -7.76
N VAL A 191 -2.26 -8.22 -7.79
CA VAL A 191 -0.90 -7.80 -8.11
C VAL A 191 0.00 -7.93 -6.88
N GLU A 192 1.01 -8.78 -6.99
CA GLU A 192 1.98 -9.04 -5.91
C GLU A 192 2.78 -7.77 -5.58
N SER A 193 2.57 -7.27 -4.36
CA SER A 193 3.34 -6.15 -3.80
C SER A 193 3.35 -4.91 -4.70
N LEU A 194 2.20 -4.58 -5.30
CA LEU A 194 2.05 -3.50 -6.28
C LEU A 194 2.85 -2.24 -5.90
N TYR A 195 2.55 -1.62 -4.75
CA TYR A 195 3.18 -0.37 -4.35
C TYR A 195 4.71 -0.38 -4.37
N THR A 196 5.35 -1.45 -3.93
CA THR A 196 6.82 -1.52 -3.92
C THR A 196 7.41 -1.76 -5.31
N ASN A 197 6.64 -2.31 -6.24
CA ASN A 197 7.07 -2.65 -7.61
C ASN A 197 6.63 -1.64 -8.67
N ILE A 198 5.96 -0.54 -8.30
CA ILE A 198 5.59 0.52 -9.25
C ILE A 198 6.86 1.19 -9.79
N PRO A 199 7.11 1.18 -11.10
CA PRO A 199 8.23 1.91 -11.70
C PRO A 199 7.96 3.41 -11.66
N GLN A 200 8.77 4.14 -10.89
CA GLN A 200 8.57 5.57 -10.63
C GLN A 200 8.56 6.41 -11.92
N GLU A 201 9.58 6.26 -12.77
CA GLU A 201 9.69 7.02 -14.03
C GLU A 201 8.51 6.76 -14.98
N ALA A 202 8.19 5.50 -15.26
CA ALA A 202 7.05 5.17 -16.13
C ALA A 202 5.72 5.64 -15.54
N THR A 203 5.60 5.72 -14.21
CA THR A 203 4.40 6.30 -13.58
C THR A 203 4.32 7.81 -13.77
N LEU A 204 5.45 8.52 -13.71
CA LEU A 204 5.52 9.95 -14.00
C LEU A 204 5.18 10.25 -15.46
N ASP A 205 5.64 9.42 -16.40
CA ASP A 205 5.27 9.52 -17.83
C ASP A 205 3.75 9.38 -18.02
N VAL A 206 3.13 8.40 -17.35
CA VAL A 206 1.67 8.20 -17.39
C VAL A 206 0.92 9.41 -16.81
N ILE A 207 1.40 9.97 -15.69
CA ILE A 207 0.80 11.18 -15.11
C ILE A 207 0.89 12.35 -16.08
N CYS A 208 2.04 12.52 -16.74
CA CYS A 208 2.25 13.54 -17.75
C CYS A 208 1.21 13.41 -18.86
N ASP A 209 1.16 12.25 -19.51
CA ASP A 209 0.23 11.95 -20.60
C ASP A 209 -1.22 12.24 -20.23
N GLN A 210 -1.65 11.85 -19.03
CA GLN A 210 -3.03 12.07 -18.58
C GLN A 210 -3.30 13.55 -18.30
N LEU A 211 -2.41 14.24 -17.60
CA LEU A 211 -2.55 15.68 -17.32
C LEU A 211 -2.60 16.51 -18.61
N GLU A 212 -1.81 16.12 -19.62
CA GLU A 212 -1.81 16.80 -20.92
C GLU A 212 -3.12 16.63 -21.70
N ARG A 213 -3.73 15.44 -21.62
CA ARG A 213 -5.05 15.18 -22.24
C ARG A 213 -6.18 15.95 -21.56
N THR A 214 -6.06 16.19 -20.26
CA THR A 214 -7.10 16.85 -19.46
C THR A 214 -6.88 18.36 -19.25
N ARG A 215 -6.10 19.04 -20.14
CA ARG A 215 -5.67 20.47 -20.06
C ARG A 215 -6.79 21.55 -20.00
N GLY A 216 -7.99 21.23 -19.50
CA GLY A 216 -9.06 22.20 -19.26
C GLY A 216 -8.93 22.93 -17.92
N GLY A 217 -8.28 24.10 -17.91
CA GLY A 217 -8.53 25.15 -16.91
C GLY A 217 -7.85 25.04 -15.54
N SER A 218 -6.94 24.10 -15.32
CA SER A 218 -6.13 24.07 -14.10
C SER A 218 -5.15 25.25 -14.06
N ARG A 219 -5.10 25.94 -12.92
CA ARG A 219 -4.11 26.99 -12.62
C ARG A 219 -2.71 26.41 -12.43
N THR A 220 -2.63 25.17 -11.96
CA THR A 220 -1.38 24.45 -11.70
C THR A 220 -0.99 23.67 -12.95
N PRO A 221 0.17 23.94 -13.57
CA PRO A 221 0.56 23.31 -14.83
C PRO A 221 1.06 21.87 -14.60
N PRO A 222 0.89 20.96 -15.58
CA PRO A 222 1.30 19.56 -15.45
C PRO A 222 2.75 19.37 -15.01
N GLU A 223 3.67 20.19 -15.54
CA GLU A 223 5.09 20.11 -15.25
C GLU A 223 5.38 20.38 -13.76
N PHE A 224 4.62 21.28 -13.14
CA PHE A 224 4.74 21.54 -11.71
C PHE A 224 4.19 20.38 -10.86
N ILE A 225 3.09 19.76 -11.31
CA ILE A 225 2.51 18.59 -10.62
C ILE A 225 3.48 17.40 -10.67
N LEU A 226 4.14 17.21 -11.81
CA LEU A 226 5.17 16.19 -11.99
C LEU A 226 6.38 16.43 -11.08
N ASP A 227 6.86 17.67 -10.96
CA ASP A 227 7.95 18.00 -10.04
C ASP A 227 7.60 17.66 -8.58
N LEU A 228 6.36 17.95 -8.15
CA LEU A 228 5.88 17.57 -6.83
C LEU A 228 5.81 16.04 -6.67
N ALA A 229 5.21 15.33 -7.62
CA ALA A 229 5.07 13.88 -7.57
C ALA A 229 6.44 13.17 -7.59
N HIS A 230 7.37 13.66 -8.39
CA HIS A 230 8.75 13.16 -8.44
C HIS A 230 9.46 13.37 -7.10
N LEU A 231 9.32 14.54 -6.47
CA LEU A 231 9.89 14.79 -5.15
C LEU A 231 9.31 13.83 -4.09
N ALA A 232 7.99 13.63 -4.10
CA ALA A 232 7.30 12.70 -3.21
C ALA A 232 7.82 11.26 -3.33
N LEU A 233 8.10 10.82 -4.56
CA LEU A 233 8.57 9.46 -4.86
C LEU A 233 10.05 9.27 -4.52
N THR A 234 10.90 10.25 -4.85
CA THR A 234 12.36 10.11 -4.76
C THR A 234 12.96 10.52 -3.41
N ARG A 235 12.18 11.23 -2.58
CA ARG A 235 12.57 11.62 -1.21
C ARG A 235 11.86 10.83 -0.13
N ASN A 236 11.18 9.74 -0.48
CA ASN A 236 10.41 8.93 0.44
C ASN A 236 11.32 8.18 1.45
N PHE A 237 11.68 8.86 2.53
CA PHE A 237 12.53 8.34 3.60
C PHE A 237 11.70 7.98 4.83
N PHE A 238 12.30 7.19 5.72
CA PHE A 238 11.73 6.83 7.02
C PHE A 238 12.79 6.27 7.97
N GLU A 239 12.43 6.16 9.24
CA GLU A 239 13.27 5.63 10.30
C GLU A 239 12.79 4.25 10.79
N LEU A 240 13.74 3.35 11.01
CA LEU A 240 13.58 2.15 11.85
C LEU A 240 14.73 2.12 12.87
N GLU A 241 14.41 2.14 14.16
CA GLU A 241 15.37 2.03 15.27
C GLU A 241 16.59 2.97 15.11
N LYS A 242 16.38 4.28 14.93
CA LYS A 242 17.45 5.29 14.76
C LYS A 242 18.29 5.14 13.49
N THR A 243 17.85 4.29 12.56
CA THR A 243 18.46 4.17 11.25
C THR A 243 17.51 4.69 10.20
N PHE A 244 18.00 5.60 9.36
CA PHE A 244 17.26 6.18 8.26
C PHE A 244 17.40 5.32 6.99
N TYR A 245 16.30 5.20 6.26
CA TYR A 245 16.22 4.49 4.99
C TYR A 245 15.50 5.38 3.98
N LEU A 246 15.90 5.28 2.73
CA LEU A 246 15.23 5.87 1.57
C LEU A 246 14.65 4.73 0.74
N GLN A 247 13.38 4.83 0.39
CA GLN A 247 12.78 3.97 -0.61
C GLN A 247 13.13 4.50 -2.00
N ILE A 248 13.92 3.73 -2.75
CA ILE A 248 14.48 4.11 -4.06
C ILE A 248 13.72 3.47 -5.24
N HIS A 249 12.73 2.63 -4.96
CA HIS A 249 11.86 2.02 -5.97
C HIS A 249 10.44 1.84 -5.41
N GLY A 250 9.43 1.92 -6.28
CA GLY A 250 8.04 1.90 -5.86
C GLY A 250 7.63 3.15 -5.09
N THR A 251 6.58 3.01 -4.29
CA THR A 251 6.11 4.01 -3.34
C THR A 251 5.82 3.34 -2.00
N SER A 252 5.91 4.09 -0.90
CA SER A 252 5.66 3.53 0.43
C SER A 252 4.17 3.32 0.64
N MET A 253 3.80 2.14 1.10
CA MET A 253 2.47 1.91 1.64
C MET A 253 2.28 2.81 2.87
N GLY A 254 1.23 3.64 2.87
CA GLY A 254 0.96 4.64 3.91
C GLY A 254 1.08 6.09 3.43
N SER A 255 1.65 6.31 2.24
CA SER A 255 1.62 7.61 1.57
C SER A 255 0.24 7.87 0.95
N THR A 256 -0.28 9.11 1.08
CA THR A 256 -1.67 9.44 0.71
C THR A 256 -1.92 9.33 -0.79
N PHE A 257 -0.99 9.77 -1.64
CA PHE A 257 -1.12 9.68 -3.10
C PHE A 257 -0.77 8.30 -3.69
N ALA A 258 -0.23 7.37 -2.89
CA ALA A 258 0.18 6.07 -3.40
C ALA A 258 -0.95 5.32 -4.11
N PRO A 259 -2.20 5.29 -3.60
CA PRO A 259 -3.33 4.69 -4.30
C PRO A 259 -3.60 5.33 -5.66
N SER A 260 -3.54 6.67 -5.76
CA SER A 260 -3.71 7.38 -7.04
C SER A 260 -2.64 6.99 -8.05
N LEU A 261 -1.38 6.95 -7.63
CA LEU A 261 -0.27 6.49 -8.48
C LEU A 261 -0.47 5.06 -8.97
N ALA A 262 -0.86 4.16 -8.06
CA ALA A 262 -1.13 2.77 -8.37
C ALA A 262 -2.24 2.63 -9.40
N CYS A 263 -3.37 3.34 -9.22
CA CYS A 263 -4.47 3.34 -10.17
C CYS A 263 -4.04 3.87 -11.54
N LEU A 264 -3.37 5.02 -11.60
CA LEU A 264 -2.90 5.62 -12.86
C LEU A 264 -1.97 4.69 -13.63
N TYR A 265 -0.95 4.14 -12.96
CA TYR A 265 0.01 3.25 -13.61
C TYR A 265 -0.64 1.93 -14.07
N VAL A 266 -1.46 1.31 -13.23
CA VAL A 266 -2.09 0.02 -13.57
C VAL A 266 -3.15 0.19 -14.67
N ASP A 267 -3.92 1.28 -14.67
CA ASP A 267 -4.87 1.61 -15.73
C ASP A 267 -4.18 1.88 -17.08
N SER A 268 -3.00 2.52 -17.07
CA SER A 268 -2.22 2.74 -18.31
C SER A 268 -1.81 1.45 -19.02
N LEU A 269 -1.80 0.33 -18.29
CA LEU A 269 -1.54 -1.00 -18.81
C LEU A 269 -2.84 -1.75 -19.17
N HIS A 270 -3.98 -1.08 -19.06
CA HIS A 270 -5.33 -1.64 -19.13
C HIS A 270 -5.59 -2.75 -18.10
N TYR A 271 -4.94 -2.66 -16.93
CA TYR A 271 -5.12 -3.58 -15.82
C TYR A 271 -5.86 -2.88 -14.66
N ILE A 272 -6.27 -3.66 -13.66
CA ILE A 272 -6.80 -3.17 -12.38
C ILE A 272 -5.98 -3.83 -11.26
N ASN A 273 -5.78 -3.13 -10.13
CA ASN A 273 -4.99 -3.65 -9.00
C ASN A 273 -5.56 -4.97 -8.47
N ASP A 274 -6.87 -4.99 -8.24
CA ASP A 274 -7.64 -6.17 -7.86
C ASP A 274 -8.61 -6.46 -8.99
N ILE A 275 -8.44 -7.60 -9.67
CA ILE A 275 -9.28 -7.98 -10.81
C ILE A 275 -10.20 -9.11 -10.36
N LEU A 276 -11.50 -8.94 -10.59
CA LEU A 276 -12.49 -10.02 -10.54
C LEU A 276 -12.89 -10.36 -11.98
N LEU A 277 -12.82 -11.65 -12.33
CA LEU A 277 -13.13 -12.16 -13.66
C LEU A 277 -14.23 -13.21 -13.58
N ILE A 278 -15.24 -13.06 -14.43
CA ILE A 278 -16.14 -14.14 -14.84
C ILE A 278 -15.57 -14.69 -16.14
N TRP A 279 -15.12 -15.94 -16.10
CA TRP A 279 -14.37 -16.56 -17.19
C TRP A 279 -15.13 -17.73 -17.79
N SER A 280 -15.66 -17.56 -18.99
CA SER A 280 -16.44 -18.60 -19.70
C SER A 280 -15.58 -19.67 -20.38
N GLY A 281 -14.25 -19.56 -20.32
CA GLY A 281 -13.32 -20.55 -20.86
C GLY A 281 -12.96 -21.66 -19.86
N THR A 282 -12.11 -22.57 -20.30
CA THR A 282 -11.60 -23.64 -19.44
C THR A 282 -10.60 -23.11 -18.40
N LYS A 283 -10.41 -23.89 -17.33
CA LYS A 283 -9.37 -23.60 -16.31
C LYS A 283 -7.97 -23.50 -16.93
N ARG A 284 -7.68 -24.29 -17.97
CA ARG A 284 -6.37 -24.29 -18.64
C ARG A 284 -6.14 -22.98 -19.41
N GLU A 285 -7.18 -22.47 -20.07
CA GLU A 285 -7.11 -21.19 -20.77
C GLU A 285 -6.96 -20.02 -19.79
N ALA A 286 -7.67 -20.05 -18.65
CA ALA A 286 -7.46 -19.05 -17.59
C ALA A 286 -6.03 -19.06 -17.05
N GLN A 287 -5.45 -20.25 -16.85
CA GLN A 287 -4.04 -20.38 -16.44
C GLN A 287 -3.07 -19.86 -17.51
N ALA A 288 -3.35 -20.13 -18.78
CA ALA A 288 -2.57 -19.60 -19.89
C ALA A 288 -2.66 -18.07 -19.96
N PHE A 289 -3.85 -17.50 -19.75
CA PHE A 289 -4.06 -16.05 -19.67
C PHE A 289 -3.24 -15.42 -18.53
N ALA A 290 -3.32 -15.98 -17.32
CA ALA A 290 -2.52 -15.51 -16.18
C ALA A 290 -1.01 -15.65 -16.41
N TYR A 291 -0.57 -16.70 -17.13
CA TYR A 291 0.82 -16.83 -17.55
C TYR A 291 1.21 -15.72 -18.53
N CYS A 292 0.40 -15.46 -19.56
CA CYS A 292 0.64 -14.39 -20.52
C CYS A 292 0.74 -13.02 -19.83
N LEU A 293 -0.16 -12.71 -18.89
CA LEU A 293 -0.10 -11.47 -18.10
C LEU A 293 1.25 -11.30 -17.40
N ASN A 294 1.72 -12.36 -16.73
CA ASN A 294 2.99 -12.36 -16.02
C ASN A 294 4.22 -12.28 -16.96
N THR A 295 4.08 -12.64 -18.24
CA THR A 295 5.16 -12.51 -19.22
C THR A 295 5.17 -11.16 -19.94
N SER A 296 4.04 -10.46 -19.98
CA SER A 296 3.89 -9.20 -20.72
C SER A 296 4.48 -7.98 -19.99
N ASN A 297 4.53 -8.00 -18.65
CA ASN A 297 5.08 -6.89 -17.87
C ASN A 297 6.09 -7.41 -16.83
N PRO A 298 7.37 -7.06 -16.92
CA PRO A 298 8.38 -7.55 -15.98
C PRO A 298 8.26 -6.94 -14.56
N CYS A 299 7.57 -5.80 -14.42
CA CYS A 299 7.41 -5.09 -13.15
C CYS A 299 6.19 -5.57 -12.35
N LEU A 300 5.16 -6.08 -13.02
CA LEU A 300 3.93 -6.54 -12.38
C LEU A 300 3.83 -8.06 -12.41
N LYS A 301 3.58 -8.65 -11.25
CA LYS A 301 3.34 -10.07 -11.10
C LYS A 301 1.95 -10.32 -10.54
N PHE A 302 1.15 -11.13 -11.22
CA PHE A 302 -0.23 -11.43 -10.87
C PHE A 302 -0.33 -12.83 -10.25
N THR A 303 -0.99 -12.92 -9.10
CA THR A 303 -1.42 -14.19 -8.50
C THR A 303 -2.87 -14.45 -8.86
N MET A 304 -3.14 -15.56 -9.54
CA MET A 304 -4.50 -16.00 -9.87
C MET A 304 -5.05 -16.92 -8.78
N THR A 305 -6.25 -16.60 -8.27
CA THR A 305 -7.01 -17.46 -7.37
C THR A 305 -8.33 -17.82 -8.02
N LYS A 306 -8.68 -19.11 -8.03
CA LYS A 306 -9.97 -19.59 -8.53
C LYS A 306 -10.93 -19.80 -7.36
N GLY A 307 -12.18 -19.35 -7.52
CA GLY A 307 -13.28 -19.66 -6.62
C GLY A 307 -13.61 -21.16 -6.63
N ASN A 308 -13.81 -21.72 -5.44
CA ASN A 308 -14.35 -23.07 -5.25
C ASN A 308 -15.63 -22.94 -4.41
N ASN A 309 -16.72 -22.46 -5.03
CA ASN A 309 -18.00 -22.06 -4.41
C ASN A 309 -17.98 -20.72 -3.65
N GLN A 310 -16.82 -20.29 -3.19
CA GLN A 310 -16.62 -18.97 -2.60
C GLN A 310 -15.28 -18.38 -3.02
N LEU A 311 -15.23 -17.05 -3.12
CA LEU A 311 -14.04 -16.32 -3.54
C LEU A 311 -13.94 -15.00 -2.76
N PRO A 312 -12.87 -14.79 -1.97
CA PRO A 312 -12.62 -13.49 -1.36
C PRO A 312 -12.17 -12.49 -2.43
N PHE A 313 -12.78 -11.30 -2.41
CA PHE A 313 -12.40 -10.17 -3.27
C PHE A 313 -12.61 -8.86 -2.49
N LEU A 314 -11.55 -8.06 -2.37
CA LEU A 314 -11.50 -6.90 -1.46
C LEU A 314 -11.99 -7.27 -0.04
N ASP A 315 -13.04 -6.61 0.46
CA ASP A 315 -13.68 -6.84 1.75
C ASP A 315 -14.89 -7.78 1.68
N LEU A 316 -15.13 -8.42 0.52
CA LEU A 316 -16.26 -9.32 0.28
C LEU A 316 -15.83 -10.79 0.22
N LEU A 317 -16.74 -11.66 0.65
CA LEU A 317 -16.69 -13.09 0.33
C LEU A 317 -17.84 -13.41 -0.63
N ILE A 318 -17.50 -13.60 -1.90
CA ILE A 318 -18.49 -13.85 -2.96
C ILE A 318 -18.85 -15.34 -2.93
N HIS A 319 -20.14 -15.65 -2.96
CA HIS A 319 -20.64 -17.03 -3.01
C HIS A 319 -21.29 -17.34 -4.36
N GLU A 320 -20.85 -18.41 -5.00
CA GLU A 320 -21.41 -18.90 -6.25
C GLU A 320 -22.74 -19.62 -5.96
N LYS A 321 -23.88 -18.93 -6.13
CA LYS A 321 -25.22 -19.51 -6.05
C LYS A 321 -25.64 -20.10 -7.40
N ASN A 322 -26.35 -21.22 -7.34
CA ASN A 322 -27.02 -21.84 -8.50
C ASN A 322 -28.30 -21.08 -8.85
#